data_AF-A0A1F7Q107-F1
#
_entry.id   AF-A0A1F7Q107-F1
#
_cell.length_a   1.000
_cell.length_b   1.000
_cell.length_c   1.000
_cell.angle_alpha   90.00
_cell.angle_beta   90.00
_cell.angle_gamma   90.00
#
_symmetry.space_group_name_H-M   'P 1'
#
loop_
_entity.id
_entity.type
_entity.pdbx_description
1 polymer ?
#
loop_
_entity_poly.entity_id
_entity_poly.type
_entity_poly.pdbx_seq_one_letter_code
_entity_poly.pdbx_strand_id
1 'polypeptide(L)' 'MAEQGLKELVGRVMIDPDFLQTLVRDPHAVLAEYQLSAEERTAVLQAVAKLMVTPRSQQARTFQTALVKRWAT' A
#
# COMPACT_ATOMS: atom_id res chain seq x y z
N MET A 1 0.05 -20.52 -9.68
CA MET A 1 -0.83 -19.51 -9.06
C MET A 1 0.08 -18.34 -8.74
N ALA A 2 -0.07 -17.19 -9.40
CA ALA A 2 0.85 -16.08 -9.20
C ALA A 2 0.61 -15.51 -7.79
N GLU A 3 1.57 -15.71 -6.90
CA GLU A 3 1.51 -15.23 -5.52
C GLU A 3 1.39 -13.69 -5.56
N GLN A 4 0.25 -13.17 -5.11
CA GLN A 4 -0.02 -11.72 -5.07
C GLN A 4 0.86 -11.11 -3.97
N GLY A 5 2.09 -10.75 -4.33
CA GLY A 5 3.06 -10.10 -3.43
C GLY A 5 2.92 -8.57 -3.42
N LEU A 6 3.85 -7.90 -2.75
CA LEU A 6 3.84 -6.44 -2.62
C LEU A 6 3.79 -5.71 -3.97
N LYS A 7 4.49 -6.23 -4.97
CA LYS A 7 4.53 -5.63 -6.32
C LYS A 7 3.13 -5.52 -6.95
N GLU A 8 2.28 -6.53 -6.77
CA GLU A 8 0.92 -6.52 -7.29
C GLU A 8 0.03 -5.55 -6.51
N LEU A 9 0.20 -5.48 -5.18
CA LEU A 9 -0.50 -4.50 -4.35
C LEU A 9 -0.18 -3.06 -4.78
N VAL A 10 1.11 -2.76 -4.97
CA VAL A 10 1.56 -1.44 -5.43
C VAL A 10 1.06 -1.14 -6.83
N GLY A 11 1.14 -2.12 -7.74
CA GLY A 11 0.59 -2.00 -9.09
C GLY A 11 -0.90 -1.65 -9.07
N ARG A 12 -1.68 -2.34 -8.24
CA ARG A 12 -3.12 -2.10 -8.10
C ARG A 12 -3.43 -0.72 -7.52
N VAL A 13 -2.70 -0.27 -6.50
CA VAL A 13 -2.84 1.10 -5.96
C VAL A 13 -2.54 2.17 -7.00
N MET A 14 -1.60 1.92 -7.92
CA MET A 14 -1.22 2.89 -8.95
C MET A 14 -2.23 3.01 -10.09
N ILE A 15 -2.90 1.91 -10.44
CA ILE A 15 -3.88 1.89 -11.53
C ILE A 15 -5.31 2.12 -11.04
N ASP A 16 -5.59 1.82 -9.77
CA ASP A 16 -6.93 1.85 -9.19
C ASP A 16 -6.95 2.73 -7.93
N PRO A 17 -7.33 4.02 -8.04
CA PRO A 17 -7.39 4.93 -6.91
C PRO A 17 -8.51 4.58 -5.92
N ASP A 18 -9.52 3.80 -6.34
CA ASP A 18 -10.60 3.33 -5.47
C ASP A 18 -10.13 2.18 -4.55
N PHE A 19 -9.28 1.30 -5.07
CA PHE A 19 -8.56 0.30 -4.28
C PHE A 19 -7.72 0.97 -3.19
N LEU A 20 -7.08 2.11 -3.47
CA LEU A 20 -6.36 2.85 -2.43
C LEU A 20 -7.28 3.32 -1.30
N GLN A 21 -8.53 3.72 -1.61
CA GLN A 21 -9.51 4.07 -0.57
C GLN A 21 -9.92 2.85 0.25
N THR A 22 -10.09 1.71 -0.42
CA THR A 22 -10.41 0.43 0.25
C THR A 22 -9.26 0.00 1.16
N LEU A 23 -8.02 0.10 0.68
CA LEU A 23 -6.80 -0.18 1.46
C LEU A 23 -6.63 0.79 2.64
N VAL A 24 -6.98 2.07 2.50
CA VAL A 24 -6.94 3.04 3.60
C VAL A 24 -8.04 2.77 4.62
N ARG A 25 -9.23 2.38 4.15
CA ARG A 25 -10.39 2.10 5.00
C ARG A 25 -10.23 0.82 5.81
N ASP A 26 -9.72 -0.25 5.20
CA ASP A 26 -9.49 -1.53 5.85
C ASP A 26 -8.18 -2.19 5.38
N PRO A 27 -7.02 -1.68 5.85
CA PRO A 27 -5.74 -2.22 5.43
C PRO A 27 -5.52 -3.65 5.90
N HIS A 28 -6.11 -4.06 7.03
CA HIS A 28 -5.90 -5.40 7.57
C HIS A 28 -6.59 -6.47 6.73
N ALA A 29 -7.84 -6.25 6.30
CA ALA A 29 -8.56 -7.16 5.41
C ALA A 29 -7.91 -7.23 4.03
N VAL A 30 -7.59 -6.07 3.43
CA VAL A 30 -6.96 -6.05 2.09
C VAL A 30 -5.61 -6.76 2.13
N LEU A 31 -4.74 -6.45 3.09
CA LEU A 31 -3.41 -7.06 3.16
C LEU A 31 -3.44 -8.56 3.51
N ALA A 32 -4.56 -9.09 4.00
CA ALA A 32 -4.72 -10.52 4.26
C ALA A 32 -4.88 -11.34 2.96
N GLU A 33 -5.30 -10.70 1.86
CA GLU A 33 -5.38 -11.34 0.54
C GLU A 33 -4.01 -11.42 -0.16
N TYR A 34 -3.00 -10.73 0.36
CA TYR A 34 -1.66 -10.69 -0.22
C TYR A 34 -0.67 -11.51 0.61
N GLN A 35 0.26 -12.17 -0.08
CA GLN A 35 1.32 -12.95 0.55
C GLN A 35 2.46 -12.01 0.96
N LEU A 36 2.23 -11.22 2.01
CA LEU A 36 3.19 -10.26 2.54
C LEU A 36 3.90 -10.82 3.78
N SER A 37 5.21 -10.64 3.83
CA SER A 37 5.99 -10.86 5.05
C SER A 37 5.57 -9.86 6.14
N ALA A 38 5.83 -10.18 7.41
CA ALA A 38 5.49 -9.29 8.52
C ALA A 38 6.12 -7.90 8.38
N GLU A 39 7.35 -7.82 7.86
CA GLU A 39 8.05 -6.58 7.57
C GLU A 39 7.38 -5.77 6.45
N GLU A 40 7.00 -6.43 5.36
CA GLU A 40 6.31 -5.81 4.23
C GLU A 40 4.94 -5.29 4.65
N ARG A 41 4.17 -6.10 5.39
CA ARG A 41 2.86 -5.71 5.92
C ARG A 41 2.98 -4.49 6.84
N THR A 42 3.98 -4.47 7.73
CA THR A 42 4.24 -3.33 8.61
C THR A 42 4.60 -2.08 7.81
N ALA A 43 5.43 -2.22 6.77
CA ALA A 43 5.80 -1.11 5.89
C ALA A 43 4.58 -0.53 5.16
N VAL A 44 3.69 -1.38 4.63
CA VAL A 44 2.45 -0.93 3.97
C VAL A 44 1.54 -0.23 4.97
N LEU A 45 1.35 -0.78 6.17
CA LEU A 45 0.54 -0.15 7.21
C LEU A 45 1.06 1.24 7.61
N GLN A 46 2.38 1.39 7.76
CA GLN A 46 3.00 2.70 8.02
C GLN A 46 2.81 3.68 6.85
N ALA A 47 2.89 3.20 5.61
CA ALA A 47 2.64 4.03 4.43
C ALA A 47 1.17 4.47 4.38
N VAL A 48 0.22 3.55 4.58
CA VAL A 48 -1.24 3.82 4.62
C VAL A 48 -1.59 4.80 5.73
N ALA A 49 -1.01 4.67 6.91
CA ALA A 49 -1.23 5.62 8.01
C ALA A 49 -0.83 7.06 7.63
N LYS A 50 0.24 7.23 6.83
CA LYS A 50 0.62 8.55 6.29
C LYS A 50 -0.32 9.06 5.21
N LEU A 51 -1.06 8.18 4.53
CA LEU A 51 -2.05 8.59 3.53
C LEU A 51 -3.30 9.19 4.16
N MET A 52 -3.71 8.69 5.33
CA MET A 52 -4.90 9.21 6.03
C MET A 52 -4.81 10.72 6.33
N VAL A 53 -3.59 11.23 6.51
CA VAL A 53 -3.33 12.66 6.76
C VAL A 53 -3.03 13.45 5.48
N THR A 54 -2.95 12.79 4.33
CA THR A 54 -2.60 13.40 3.04
C THR A 54 -3.87 13.59 2.18
N PRO A 55 -4.05 14.73 1.49
CA PRO A 55 -5.17 14.93 0.58
C PRO A 55 -5.16 13.90 -0.57
N ARG A 56 -6.36 13.41 -0.95
CA ARG A 56 -6.57 12.32 -1.92
C ARG A 56 -5.77 12.47 -3.22
N SER A 57 -5.68 13.67 -3.78
CA SER A 57 -4.94 13.94 -5.01
C SER A 57 -3.43 13.66 -4.92
N GLN A 58 -2.88 13.57 -3.70
CA GLN A 58 -1.46 13.36 -3.44
C GLN A 58 -1.15 12.02 -2.78
N GLN A 59 -2.18 11.27 -2.35
CA GLN A 59 -2.04 10.00 -1.64
C GLN A 59 -1.27 8.94 -2.45
N ALA A 60 -1.59 8.71 -3.72
CA ALA A 60 -0.89 7.71 -4.54
C ALA A 60 0.63 8.00 -4.64
N ARG A 61 1.00 9.28 -4.79
CA ARG A 61 2.41 9.70 -4.87
C ARG A 61 3.13 9.59 -3.53
N THR A 62 2.46 9.97 -2.45
CA THR A 62 2.97 9.80 -1.08
C THR A 62 3.16 8.32 -0.73
N PHE A 63 2.24 7.45 -1.16
CA PHE A 63 2.32 6.00 -0.94
C PHE A 63 3.53 5.40 -1.64
N GLN A 64 3.69 5.70 -2.93
CA GLN A 64 4.84 5.25 -3.72
C GLN A 64 6.15 5.75 -3.11
N THR A 65 6.22 7.02 -2.74
CA THR A 65 7.43 7.62 -2.14
C THR A 65 7.78 6.94 -0.80
N ALA A 66 6.77 6.63 0.02
CA ALA A 66 6.97 5.95 1.30
C ALA A 66 7.52 4.53 1.11
N LEU A 67 7.00 3.79 0.12
CA LEU A 67 7.47 2.44 -0.19
C LEU A 67 8.87 2.45 -0.81
N VAL A 68 9.12 3.29 -1.82
CA VAL A 68 10.46 3.42 -2.44
C VAL A 68 11.51 3.80 -1.40
N LYS A 69 11.21 4.78 -0.53
CA LYS A 69 12.14 5.19 0.53
C LYS A 69 12.44 4.05 1.50
N ARG A 70 11.45 3.21 1.83
CA ARG A 70 11.60 2.09 2.77
C ARG A 70 12.44 0.94 2.20
N TRP A 71 12.40 0.73 0.88
CA TRP A 71 13.12 -0.36 0.19
C TRP A 71 14.50 0.07 -0.35
N ALA A 72 14.75 1.38 -0.42
CA ALA A 72 16.05 1.94 -0.77
C ALA A 72 17.01 2.08 0.44
N THR A 73 16.56 1.71 1.65
CA THR A 73 17.36 1.75 2.90
C THR A 73 17.56 0.34 3.41
#